data_AF-A0A511CZ27-F1
#
_entry.id   AF-A0A511CZ27-F1
#
_cell.length_a   1.000
_cell.length_b   1.000
_cell.length_c   1.000
_cell.angle_alpha   90.00
_cell.angle_beta   90.00
_cell.angle_gamma   90.00
#
_symmetry.space_group_name_H-M   'P 1'
#
loop_
_entity.id
_entity.type
_entity.pdbx_description
1 polymer ?
#
loop_
_entity_poly.entity_id
_entity_poly.type
_entity_poly.pdbx_seq_one_letter_code
_entity_poly.pdbx_strand_id
1 'polypeptide(L)'
;MASNSRELAKRPQVDPMDEPSAEWGWHGGFPKGTVIAGIISAILLPLMLIGHSVSYTEILWMVIPALVIVFGLINSALRKRHAWRR
;
A
#
# COMPACT_ATOMS: atom_id res chain seq x y z
N MET A 1 2.42 37.17 -3.42
CA MET A 1 3.04 36.16 -2.52
C MET A 1 3.06 34.81 -3.25
N ALA A 2 4.15 34.50 -3.94
CA ALA A 2 4.39 33.19 -4.53
C ALA A 2 5.81 32.78 -4.12
N SER A 3 5.91 32.12 -2.98
CA SER A 3 7.14 31.58 -2.42
C SER A 3 6.80 30.18 -1.87
N ASN A 4 7.72 29.23 -2.03
CA ASN A 4 7.76 27.93 -1.33
C ASN A 4 7.26 26.62 -1.94
N SER A 5 7.13 26.49 -3.27
CA SER A 5 7.02 25.15 -3.87
C SER A 5 8.35 24.37 -3.90
N ARG A 6 9.50 25.07 -3.97
CA ARG A 6 10.84 24.47 -4.04
C ARG A 6 11.44 24.09 -2.68
N GLU A 7 11.08 24.78 -1.59
CA GLU A 7 11.53 24.42 -0.24
C GLU A 7 10.85 23.15 0.29
N LEU A 8 9.58 22.91 -0.09
CA LEU A 8 8.86 21.68 0.26
C LEU A 8 9.48 20.43 -0.37
N ALA A 9 10.07 20.54 -1.56
CA ALA A 9 10.75 19.43 -2.23
C ALA A 9 12.07 19.01 -1.53
N LYS A 10 12.58 19.83 -0.60
CA LYS A 10 13.83 19.60 0.14
C LYS A 10 13.63 19.02 1.53
N ARG A 11 12.39 18.93 2.03
CA ARG A 11 12.12 18.29 3.32
C ARG A 11 12.09 16.78 3.10
N PRO A 12 12.95 16.00 3.76
CA PRO A 12 12.84 14.56 3.72
C PRO A 12 11.44 14.16 4.24
N GLN A 13 10.81 13.18 3.60
CA GLN A 13 9.47 12.71 3.96
C GLN A 13 9.42 12.05 5.35
N VAL A 14 10.60 11.77 5.91
CA VAL A 14 10.89 11.22 7.23
C VAL A 14 11.85 12.19 7.92
N ASP A 15 11.61 12.52 9.19
CA ASP A 15 12.50 13.40 9.96
C ASP A 15 13.85 12.69 10.20
N PRO A 16 15.00 13.29 9.82
CA PRO A 16 16.32 12.71 10.09
C PRO A 16 16.61 12.46 11.57
N MET A 17 15.84 13.08 12.50
CA MET A 17 15.91 12.78 13.93
C MET A 17 15.30 11.42 14.31
N ASP A 18 14.33 10.91 13.55
CA ASP A 18 13.68 9.63 13.82
C ASP A 18 14.49 8.45 13.27
N GLU A 19 15.21 8.63 12.15
CA GLU A 19 16.00 7.57 11.52
C GLU A 19 17.25 8.14 10.80
N PRO A 20 18.50 7.83 11.23
CA PRO A 20 19.71 8.35 10.59
C PRO A 20 19.96 7.81 9.18
N SER A 21 19.22 6.77 8.76
CA SER A 21 19.27 6.20 7.41
C SER A 21 18.35 6.90 6.40
N ALA A 22 17.59 7.90 6.84
CA ALA A 22 16.70 8.70 5.99
C ALA A 22 17.44 9.38 4.82
N GLU A 23 18.74 9.66 4.96
CA GLU A 23 19.61 10.24 3.93
C GLU A 23 19.83 9.36 2.69
N TRP A 24 19.67 8.03 2.78
CA TRP A 24 19.96 7.12 1.66
C TRP A 24 18.78 6.92 0.69
N GLY A 25 17.68 7.63 0.89
CA GLY A 25 16.61 7.81 -0.12
C GLY A 25 15.63 6.64 -0.31
N TRP A 26 15.90 5.47 0.27
CA TRP A 26 14.99 4.31 0.28
C TRP A 26 13.85 4.34 1.30
N HIS A 27 13.83 5.29 2.25
CA HIS A 27 12.79 5.44 3.29
C HIS A 27 11.49 6.11 2.79
N GLY A 28 11.33 6.27 1.47
CA GLY A 28 10.12 6.81 0.88
C GLY A 28 8.94 5.87 1.04
N GLY A 29 7.98 6.23 1.89
CA GLY A 29 6.67 5.59 1.86
C GLY A 29 5.98 5.88 0.53
N PHE A 30 5.60 4.84 -0.22
CA PHE A 30 4.78 4.96 -1.43
C PHE A 30 3.32 4.63 -1.14
N PRO A 31 2.56 5.49 -0.41
CA PRO A 31 1.21 5.15 0.03
C PRO A 31 0.25 4.88 -1.13
N LYS A 32 0.46 5.53 -2.29
CA LYS A 32 -0.28 5.23 -3.53
C LYS A 32 0.22 3.94 -4.19
N GLY A 33 1.54 3.72 -4.21
CA GLY A 33 2.16 2.52 -4.76
C GLY A 33 1.71 1.25 -4.04
N THR A 34 1.67 1.26 -2.71
CA THR A 34 1.17 0.13 -1.90
C THR A 34 -0.29 -0.18 -2.17
N VAL A 35 -1.14 0.84 -2.37
CA VAL A 35 -2.56 0.64 -2.69
C VAL A 35 -2.72 0.02 -4.07
N ILE A 36 -2.00 0.53 -5.07
CA ILE A 36 -2.05 0.01 -6.44
C ILE A 36 -1.52 -1.43 -6.48
N ALA A 37 -0.38 -1.69 -5.85
CA ALA A 37 0.19 -3.04 -5.74
C ALA A 37 -0.79 -4.00 -5.05
N GLY A 38 -1.42 -3.58 -3.95
CA GLY A 38 -2.42 -4.38 -3.26
C GLY A 38 -3.64 -4.71 -4.14
N ILE A 39 -4.17 -3.72 -4.88
CA ILE A 39 -5.30 -3.95 -5.81
C ILE A 39 -4.91 -4.94 -6.91
N ILE A 40 -3.72 -4.75 -7.52
CA ILE A 40 -3.22 -5.64 -8.57
C ILE A 40 -3.09 -7.06 -8.02
N SER A 41 -2.44 -7.26 -6.87
CA SER A 41 -2.28 -8.57 -6.26
C SER A 41 -3.62 -9.22 -5.92
N ALA A 42 -4.59 -8.46 -5.39
CA ALA A 42 -5.91 -8.98 -5.07
C ALA A 42 -6.71 -9.45 -6.29
N ILE A 43 -6.46 -8.87 -7.47
CA ILE A 43 -7.08 -9.30 -8.74
C ILE A 43 -6.32 -10.48 -9.35
N LEU A 44 -4.99 -10.45 -9.30
CA LEU A 44 -4.15 -11.43 -9.99
C LEU A 44 -4.26 -12.83 -9.36
N LEU A 45 -4.37 -12.91 -8.03
CA LEU A 45 -4.53 -14.17 -7.31
C LEU A 45 -5.73 -15.01 -7.78
N PRO A 46 -6.98 -14.50 -7.79
CA PRO A 46 -8.12 -15.25 -8.31
C PRO A 46 -8.06 -15.44 -9.83
N LEU A 47 -7.39 -14.55 -10.58
CA LEU A 47 -7.20 -14.70 -12.02
C LEU A 47 -6.38 -15.96 -12.37
N MET A 48 -5.43 -16.34 -11.50
CA MET A 48 -4.63 -17.54 -11.67
C MET A 48 -5.42 -18.86 -11.60
N LEU A 49 -6.68 -18.82 -11.16
CA LEU A 49 -7.57 -20.00 -11.17
C LEU A 49 -8.15 -20.30 -12.55
N ILE A 50 -7.95 -19.42 -13.54
CA ILE A 50 -8.49 -19.59 -14.89
C ILE A 50 -7.51 -20.42 -15.73
N GLY A 51 -8.00 -21.53 -16.30
CA GLY A 51 -7.28 -22.28 -17.34
C GLY A 51 -6.82 -23.69 -16.96
N HIS A 52 -7.08 -24.15 -15.74
CA HIS A 52 -6.80 -25.53 -15.33
C HIS A 52 -7.87 -26.09 -14.39
N SER A 53 -7.81 -27.39 -14.11
CA SER A 53 -8.73 -28.04 -13.18
C SER A 53 -8.40 -27.61 -11.75
N VAL A 54 -9.31 -26.84 -11.15
CA VAL A 54 -9.11 -26.24 -9.83
C VAL A 54 -9.61 -27.16 -8.72
N SER A 55 -8.81 -27.32 -7.67
CA SER A 55 -9.22 -28.00 -6.43
C SER A 55 -9.73 -27.00 -5.38
N TYR A 56 -10.56 -27.47 -4.43
CA TYR A 56 -11.02 -26.61 -3.32
C TYR A 56 -9.86 -25.98 -2.53
N THR A 57 -8.78 -26.74 -2.34
CA THR A 57 -7.56 -26.26 -1.68
C THR A 57 -6.96 -25.06 -2.43
N GLU A 58 -6.91 -25.13 -3.75
CA GLU A 58 -6.35 -24.07 -4.58
C GLU A 58 -7.22 -22.81 -4.58
N ILE A 59 -8.55 -22.96 -4.65
CA ILE A 59 -9.48 -21.83 -4.47
C ILE A 59 -9.23 -21.15 -3.13
N LEU A 60 -9.08 -21.94 -2.06
CA LEU A 60 -8.91 -21.43 -0.71
C LEU A 60 -7.59 -20.64 -0.59
N TRP A 61 -6.49 -21.17 -1.13
CA TRP A 61 -5.18 -20.52 -1.10
C TRP A 61 -5.04 -19.31 -2.02
N MET A 62 -5.88 -19.16 -3.04
CA MET A 62 -5.89 -17.96 -3.89
C MET A 62 -6.86 -16.89 -3.37
N VAL A 63 -8.07 -17.30 -2.96
CA VAL A 63 -9.13 -16.38 -2.55
C VAL A 63 -8.92 -15.82 -1.16
N ILE A 64 -8.46 -16.61 -0.18
CA ILE A 64 -8.24 -16.11 1.19
C ILE A 64 -7.21 -14.97 1.22
N PRO A 65 -6.01 -15.10 0.64
CA PRO A 65 -5.04 -14.00 0.65
C PRO A 65 -5.53 -12.78 -0.12
N ALA A 66 -6.25 -12.98 -1.23
CA ALA A 66 -6.86 -11.89 -1.98
C ALA A 66 -7.86 -11.10 -1.10
N LEU A 67 -8.71 -11.80 -0.35
CA LEU A 67 -9.63 -11.17 0.60
C LEU A 67 -8.89 -10.42 1.70
N VAL A 68 -7.84 -11.01 2.28
CA VAL A 68 -7.02 -10.36 3.32
C VAL A 68 -6.43 -9.05 2.82
N ILE A 69 -5.92 -9.01 1.59
CA ILE A 69 -5.38 -7.78 0.98
C ILE A 69 -6.49 -6.73 0.83
N VAL A 70 -7.66 -7.12 0.30
CA VAL A 70 -8.81 -6.21 0.12
C VAL A 70 -9.26 -5.63 1.47
N PHE A 71 -9.43 -6.47 2.49
CA PHE A 71 -9.79 -6.02 3.84
C PHE A 71 -8.72 -5.10 4.44
N GLY A 72 -7.44 -5.39 4.25
CA GLY A 72 -6.33 -4.55 4.68
C GLY A 72 -6.37 -3.16 4.04
N LEU A 73 -6.64 -3.08 2.74
CA LEU A 73 -6.79 -1.82 2.00
C LEU A 73 -7.99 -1.01 2.48
N ILE A 74 -9.14 -1.65 2.70
CA ILE A 74 -10.34 -0.99 3.23
C ILE A 74 -10.07 -0.44 4.63
N ASN A 75 -9.51 -1.23 5.54
CA ASN A 75 -9.16 -0.79 6.89
C ASN A 75 -8.15 0.37 6.87
N SER A 76 -7.15 0.33 5.99
CA SER A 76 -6.20 1.43 5.79
C SER A 76 -6.90 2.71 5.31
N ALA A 77 -7.82 2.60 4.35
CA ALA A 77 -8.61 3.73 3.86
C ALA A 77 -9.52 4.31 4.95
N LEU A 78 -10.18 3.46 5.75
CA LEU A 78 -11.02 3.88 6.87
C LEU A 78 -10.20 4.60 7.95
N ARG A 79 -9.03 4.07 8.32
CA ARG A 79 -8.13 4.71 9.30
C ARG A 79 -7.70 6.11 8.85
N LYS A 80 -7.35 6.27 7.57
CA LYS A 80 -7.01 7.58 7.00
C LYS A 80 -8.19 8.55 7.05
N ARG A 81 -9.41 8.07 6.78
CA ARG A 81 -10.64 8.88 6.89
C ARG A 81 -10.97 9.30 8.32
N HIS A 82 -10.55 8.53 9.32
CA HIS A 82 -10.78 8.83 10.74
C HIS A 82 -9.60 9.50 11.45
N ALA A 83 -8.51 9.83 10.73
CA ALA A 83 -7.33 10.45 11.31
C ALA A 83 -7.61 11.81 11.99
N TRP A 84 -8.54 12.61 11.44
CA TRP A 84 -9.02 13.87 12.01
C TRP A 84 -9.78 13.78 13.35
N ARG A 85 -10.13 12.57 13.83
CA ARG A 85 -10.81 12.36 15.12
C ARG A 85 -9.83 12.04 16.26
N ARG A 86 -8.52 12.10 16.00
CA ARG A 86 -7.47 11.92 17.00
C ARG A 86 -6.60 13.16 17.07
#